data_AF-A0A2V9ML24-F1
#
_entry.id   AF-A0A2V9ML24-F1
#
_cell.length_a   1.000
_cell.length_b   1.000
_cell.length_c   1.000
_cell.angle_alpha   90.00
_cell.angle_beta   90.00
_cell.angle_gamma   90.00
#
_symmetry.space_group_name_H-M   'P 1'
#
loop_
_entity.id
_entity.type
_entity.pdbx_description
1 polymer ?
#
loop_
_entity_poly.entity_id
_entity_poly.type
_entity_poly.pdbx_seq_one_letter_code
_entity_poly.pdbx_strand_id
1 'polypeptide(L)'
;MSLLSSDAIRETFLRFFERHGHKIVPSGSLIPFNDPTLLFANAGMNQFKDVFLGKEKRPYKRATSSQKCMRVSGKHNDFKDVGHSTRHHTFFEMLGNFSFGDYFKEDAIAFAWELVTRDFGLDPGKLWITVYQEDDEAWNIWNRRIGLPAEKIVRLGESDNFWAMGDTGPCGPCSEIHYDFGRSPLENHPACDLTCSCGRWVEIWNLVFMQYNRDGEGNMVPLPSPSIDTGMGFERITTILQGKVTNYDTDLFRPLLDEISRICDIEYGANPNDDVSMRIIADHSRAAAFVIADGQYPGNDKRGYVLRKILRRAVVHGKKLRVEEPFIYRIAAAVADVMKNAYPDLVSGRDAVARVVKQEEETFAETLGQGLRDFYDRVKRIQSASSRVLPGEEAFYLYDTRGLPLEIIEDLVQENGMTVDVEGFNRSLEAQRERSRQDYHSAKVREEVAEAGFEGKTPFVGYGYSV
;
A
#
# COMPACT_ATOMS: atom_id res chain seq x y z
N MET A 1 31.55 -5.78 7.02
CA MET A 1 30.90 -6.35 5.83
C MET A 1 30.65 -5.21 4.85
N SER A 2 30.92 -5.39 3.56
CA SER A 2 30.43 -4.46 2.54
C SER A 2 28.90 -4.45 2.59
N LEU A 3 28.28 -3.26 2.59
CA LEU A 3 26.82 -3.15 2.58
C LEU A 3 26.26 -3.83 1.32
N LEU A 4 25.25 -4.68 1.48
CA LEU A 4 24.61 -5.37 0.36
C LEU A 4 23.69 -4.40 -0.39
N SER A 5 23.73 -4.43 -1.73
CA SER A 5 22.71 -3.74 -2.53
C SER A 5 21.36 -4.45 -2.39
N SER A 6 20.28 -3.71 -2.59
CA SER A 6 18.92 -4.26 -2.61
C SER A 6 18.80 -5.46 -3.56
N ASP A 7 19.39 -5.38 -4.77
CA ASP A 7 19.42 -6.48 -5.71
C ASP A 7 20.12 -7.73 -5.16
N ALA A 8 21.27 -7.55 -4.49
CA ALA A 8 21.97 -8.66 -3.85
C ALA A 8 21.15 -9.28 -2.72
N ILE A 9 20.46 -8.46 -1.92
CA ILE A 9 19.59 -8.93 -0.82
C ILE A 9 18.43 -9.77 -1.37
N ARG A 10 17.77 -9.30 -2.45
CA ARG A 10 16.69 -10.02 -3.11
C ARG A 10 17.18 -11.37 -3.65
N GLU A 11 18.32 -11.37 -4.36
CA GLU A 11 18.89 -12.59 -4.93
C GLU A 11 19.32 -13.58 -3.83
N THR A 12 19.94 -13.11 -2.75
CA THR A 12 20.32 -13.94 -1.60
C THR A 12 19.09 -14.65 -1.02
N PHE A 13 17.97 -13.95 -0.85
CA PHE A 13 16.73 -14.56 -0.37
C PHE A 13 16.21 -15.65 -1.32
N LEU A 14 16.09 -15.34 -2.62
CA LEU A 14 15.53 -16.28 -3.59
C LEU A 14 16.42 -17.52 -3.76
N ARG A 15 17.74 -17.33 -3.82
CA ARG A 15 18.72 -18.44 -3.90
C ARG A 15 18.80 -19.24 -2.62
N PHE A 16 18.61 -18.61 -1.46
CA PHE A 16 18.49 -19.30 -0.17
C PHE A 16 17.34 -20.30 -0.20
N PHE A 17 16.17 -19.93 -0.71
CA PHE A 17 15.06 -20.87 -0.75
C PHE A 17 15.16 -21.88 -1.90
N GLU A 18 15.75 -21.49 -3.03
CA GLU A 18 16.02 -22.40 -4.15
C GLU A 18 16.92 -23.58 -3.74
N ARG A 19 18.03 -23.31 -3.02
CA ARG A 19 18.90 -24.39 -2.51
C ARG A 19 18.22 -25.28 -1.47
N HIS A 20 17.14 -24.81 -0.84
CA HIS A 20 16.26 -25.57 0.05
C HIS A 20 15.06 -26.21 -0.67
N GLY A 21 15.13 -26.32 -2.01
CA GLY A 21 14.16 -27.04 -2.84
C GLY A 21 12.90 -26.24 -3.18
N HIS A 22 12.90 -24.92 -3.00
CA HIS A 22 11.78 -24.08 -3.42
C HIS A 22 11.89 -23.74 -4.91
N LYS A 23 10.76 -23.73 -5.61
CA LYS A 23 10.69 -23.16 -6.95
C LYS A 23 10.69 -21.63 -6.84
N ILE A 24 11.64 -20.95 -7.48
CA ILE A 24 11.53 -19.50 -7.70
C ILE A 24 10.37 -19.24 -8.66
N VAL A 25 9.37 -18.49 -8.19
CA VAL A 25 8.18 -18.09 -8.94
C VAL A 25 8.23 -16.58 -9.15
N PRO A 26 8.00 -16.08 -10.38
CA PRO A 26 7.92 -14.64 -10.63
C PRO A 26 6.84 -13.96 -9.77
N SER A 27 6.99 -12.67 -9.53
CA SER A 27 5.91 -11.86 -8.94
C SER A 27 4.65 -11.98 -9.79
N GLY A 28 3.50 -12.21 -9.15
CA GLY A 28 2.20 -12.00 -9.79
C GLY A 28 1.96 -10.51 -10.08
N SER A 29 0.93 -10.22 -10.88
CA SER A 29 0.42 -8.87 -11.09
C SER A 29 -0.05 -8.26 -9.76
N LEU A 30 0.10 -6.94 -9.60
CA LEU A 30 -0.56 -6.18 -8.54
C LEU A 30 -2.08 -6.25 -8.65
N ILE A 31 -2.61 -6.56 -9.83
CA ILE A 31 -4.03 -6.63 -10.12
C ILE A 31 -4.46 -8.12 -10.09
N PRO A 32 -5.13 -8.58 -9.03
CA PRO A 32 -5.67 -9.93 -9.01
C PRO A 32 -6.91 -9.98 -9.93
N PHE A 33 -6.75 -10.55 -11.12
CA PHE A 33 -7.84 -10.67 -12.10
C PHE A 33 -8.93 -11.66 -11.68
N ASN A 34 -8.57 -12.67 -10.89
CA ASN A 34 -9.48 -13.75 -10.48
C ASN A 34 -10.05 -13.57 -9.06
N ASP A 35 -9.73 -12.45 -8.39
CA ASP A 35 -10.24 -12.18 -7.05
C ASP A 35 -10.92 -10.79 -7.00
N PRO A 36 -12.26 -10.72 -7.12
CA PRO A 36 -12.99 -9.46 -7.08
C PRO A 36 -13.03 -8.83 -5.68
N THR A 37 -12.61 -9.56 -4.63
CA THR A 37 -12.57 -9.08 -3.25
C THR A 37 -11.31 -8.26 -2.95
N LEU A 38 -10.25 -8.44 -3.74
CA LEU A 38 -8.99 -7.73 -3.59
C LEU A 38 -8.84 -6.60 -4.60
N LEU A 39 -8.57 -5.40 -4.10
CA LEU A 39 -8.23 -4.26 -4.96
C LEU A 39 -6.84 -4.44 -5.57
N PHE A 40 -5.84 -4.73 -4.74
CA PHE A 40 -4.49 -5.02 -5.17
C PHE A 40 -3.91 -6.20 -4.39
N ALA A 41 -2.91 -6.86 -4.94
CA ALA A 41 -2.12 -7.85 -4.20
C ALA A 41 -1.42 -7.15 -3.02
N ASN A 42 -1.75 -7.53 -1.79
CA ASN A 42 -1.25 -6.94 -0.56
C ASN A 42 -0.22 -7.84 0.15
N ALA A 43 -0.03 -9.07 -0.33
CA ALA A 43 0.89 -10.08 0.20
C ALA A 43 1.38 -11.06 -0.88
N GLY A 44 2.52 -11.72 -0.60
CA GLY A 44 3.10 -12.78 -1.43
C GLY A 44 2.15 -13.94 -1.74
N MET A 45 1.35 -14.34 -0.74
CA MET A 45 0.43 -15.47 -0.83
C MET A 45 -0.73 -15.28 -1.80
N ASN A 46 -1.06 -14.06 -2.22
CA ASN A 46 -2.31 -13.82 -2.97
C ASN A 46 -2.34 -14.62 -4.29
N GLN A 47 -1.19 -14.74 -4.98
CA GLN A 47 -1.07 -15.54 -6.21
C GLN A 47 -1.14 -17.06 -5.98
N PHE A 48 -1.09 -17.50 -4.72
CA PHE A 48 -1.13 -18.90 -4.30
C PHE A 48 -2.40 -19.23 -3.48
N LYS A 49 -3.36 -18.30 -3.36
CA LYS A 49 -4.59 -18.48 -2.57
C LYS A 49 -5.30 -19.80 -2.87
N ASP A 50 -5.52 -20.09 -4.15
CA ASP A 50 -6.23 -21.31 -4.57
C ASP A 50 -5.40 -22.59 -4.37
N VAL A 51 -4.08 -22.48 -4.30
CA VAL A 51 -3.18 -23.60 -3.96
C VAL A 51 -3.34 -23.94 -2.47
N PHE A 52 -3.34 -22.94 -1.59
CA PHE A 52 -3.58 -23.14 -0.15
C PHE A 52 -4.97 -23.72 0.13
N LEU A 53 -5.98 -23.31 -0.64
CA LEU A 53 -7.34 -23.85 -0.53
C LEU A 53 -7.51 -25.23 -1.18
N GLY A 54 -6.48 -25.77 -1.84
CA GLY A 54 -6.52 -27.05 -2.55
C GLY A 54 -7.36 -27.05 -3.83
N LYS A 55 -7.78 -25.87 -4.31
CA LYS A 55 -8.53 -25.67 -5.56
C LYS A 55 -7.64 -25.73 -6.79
N GLU A 56 -6.38 -25.34 -6.65
CA GLU A 56 -5.36 -25.38 -7.68
C GLU A 56 -4.22 -26.34 -7.27
N LYS A 57 -3.67 -27.09 -8.23
CA LYS A 57 -2.48 -27.92 -8.02
C LYS A 57 -1.31 -27.37 -8.83
N ARG A 58 -0.15 -27.24 -8.19
CA ARG A 58 1.11 -26.86 -8.82
C ARG A 58 2.04 -28.08 -8.96
N PRO A 59 2.98 -28.08 -9.93
CA PRO A 59 3.96 -29.16 -10.07
C PRO A 59 5.05 -29.14 -8.99
N TYR A 60 5.02 -28.15 -8.09
CA TYR A 60 5.94 -27.98 -6.97
C TYR A 60 5.14 -27.84 -5.66
N LYS A 61 5.71 -28.30 -4.55
CA LYS A 61 5.14 -28.16 -3.21
C LYS A 61 5.74 -27.00 -2.40
N ARG A 62 6.85 -26.44 -2.87
CA ARG A 62 7.60 -25.36 -2.24
C ARG A 62 7.81 -24.25 -3.24
N ALA A 63 7.57 -23.00 -2.85
CA ALA A 63 7.78 -21.85 -3.73
C ALA A 63 8.45 -20.68 -2.99
N THR A 64 9.14 -19.83 -3.72
CA THR A 64 9.66 -18.56 -3.21
C THR A 64 9.50 -17.45 -4.24
N SER A 65 9.22 -16.23 -3.81
CA SER A 65 9.05 -15.08 -4.70
C SER A 65 9.42 -13.76 -4.02
N SER A 66 9.67 -12.73 -4.84
CA SER A 66 9.65 -11.32 -4.45
C SER A 66 8.40 -10.69 -5.06
N GLN A 67 7.33 -10.61 -4.27
CA GLN A 67 6.03 -10.17 -4.75
C GLN A 67 5.90 -8.64 -4.66
N LYS A 68 5.48 -8.02 -5.77
CA LYS A 68 4.97 -6.65 -5.77
C LYS A 68 3.71 -6.56 -4.91
N CYS A 69 3.70 -5.71 -3.90
CA CYS A 69 2.58 -5.53 -2.99
C CYS A 69 2.12 -4.08 -2.92
N MET A 70 0.84 -3.88 -2.65
CA MET A 70 0.25 -2.55 -2.48
C MET A 70 -0.76 -2.52 -1.33
N ARG A 71 -0.60 -1.56 -0.41
CA ARG A 71 -1.43 -1.41 0.81
C ARG A 71 -2.00 -0.01 0.93
N VAL A 72 -3.17 0.18 0.33
CA VAL A 72 -3.83 1.50 0.15
C VAL A 72 -5.34 1.47 0.38
N SER A 73 -5.85 0.34 0.87
CA SER A 73 -7.29 0.10 1.01
C SER A 73 -7.59 -1.11 1.91
N GLY A 74 -8.79 -1.13 2.51
CA GLY A 74 -9.25 -2.23 3.34
C GLY A 74 -8.49 -2.32 4.66
N LYS A 75 -8.38 -3.53 5.22
CA LYS A 75 -7.68 -3.80 6.49
C LYS A 75 -6.19 -3.40 6.46
N HIS A 76 -5.56 -3.47 5.29
CA HIS A 76 -4.15 -3.16 5.10
C HIS A 76 -4.01 -1.88 4.28
N ASN A 77 -4.09 -0.73 4.97
CA ASN A 77 -4.04 0.59 4.36
C ASN A 77 -3.01 1.48 5.05
N ASP A 78 -1.84 1.58 4.44
CA ASP A 78 -0.71 2.35 4.95
C ASP A 78 -0.67 3.77 4.36
N PHE A 79 -1.69 4.16 3.58
CA PHE A 79 -1.70 5.38 2.77
C PHE A 79 -1.37 6.64 3.58
N LYS A 80 -1.98 6.81 4.77
CA LYS A 80 -1.77 7.99 5.62
C LYS A 80 -0.37 8.01 6.28
N ASP A 81 0.25 6.86 6.49
CA ASP A 81 1.55 6.75 7.15
C ASP A 81 2.73 7.04 6.22
N VAL A 82 2.54 6.93 4.90
CA VAL A 82 3.57 7.20 3.89
C VAL A 82 4.10 8.63 4.01
N GLY A 83 5.41 8.78 3.95
CA GLY A 83 6.12 10.06 4.10
C GLY A 83 6.45 10.43 5.54
N HIS A 84 5.50 10.21 6.45
CA HIS A 84 5.66 10.51 7.88
C HIS A 84 6.41 9.40 8.61
N SER A 85 6.07 8.15 8.33
CA SER A 85 6.72 6.99 8.92
C SER A 85 8.00 6.64 8.16
N THR A 86 9.02 6.15 8.87
CA THR A 86 10.29 5.72 8.27
C THR A 86 10.22 4.40 7.50
N ARG A 87 9.08 3.69 7.55
CA ARG A 87 8.96 2.29 7.12
C ARG A 87 7.70 1.90 6.34
N HIS A 88 6.71 2.79 6.24
CA HIS A 88 5.45 2.53 5.53
C HIS A 88 5.50 3.08 4.12
N HIS A 89 4.90 2.32 3.21
CA HIS A 89 4.90 2.54 1.76
C HIS A 89 3.54 2.18 1.20
N THR A 90 3.11 2.84 0.12
CA THR A 90 1.93 2.37 -0.63
C THR A 90 2.27 1.15 -1.45
N PHE A 91 3.46 1.14 -2.07
CA PHE A 91 4.02 0.05 -2.85
C PHE A 91 5.31 -0.45 -2.21
N PHE A 92 5.43 -1.76 -2.07
CA PHE A 92 6.62 -2.40 -1.52
C PHE A 92 6.80 -3.81 -2.10
N GLU A 93 7.97 -4.41 -1.88
CA GLU A 93 8.20 -5.82 -2.21
C GLU A 93 8.11 -6.70 -0.96
N MET A 94 7.46 -7.85 -1.10
CA MET A 94 7.39 -8.88 -0.06
C MET A 94 8.18 -10.10 -0.50
N LEU A 95 9.25 -10.40 0.22
CA LEU A 95 10.02 -11.63 0.05
C LEU A 95 9.31 -12.75 0.81
N GLY A 96 8.96 -13.84 0.12
CA GLY A 96 8.22 -14.95 0.72
C GLY A 96 8.75 -16.33 0.34
N ASN A 97 8.71 -17.25 1.30
CA ASN A 97 8.75 -18.69 1.08
C ASN A 97 7.42 -19.33 1.48
N PHE A 98 6.99 -20.30 0.69
CA PHE A 98 5.69 -20.94 0.78
C PHE A 98 5.82 -22.46 0.77
N SER A 99 5.06 -23.12 1.64
CA SER A 99 4.91 -24.58 1.72
C SER A 99 3.46 -24.95 1.48
N PHE A 100 3.20 -25.81 0.49
CA PHE A 100 1.87 -26.30 0.15
C PHE A 100 1.73 -27.75 0.63
N GLY A 101 1.37 -27.94 1.91
CA GLY A 101 1.24 -29.26 2.52
C GLY A 101 2.54 -30.08 2.51
N ASP A 102 3.67 -29.42 2.77
CA ASP A 102 5.00 -30.04 2.79
C ASP A 102 5.69 -29.88 4.15
N TYR A 103 6.58 -28.89 4.33
CA TYR A 103 7.14 -28.55 5.64
C TYR A 103 6.23 -27.61 6.43
N PHE A 104 6.45 -27.53 7.75
CA PHE A 104 5.66 -26.70 8.66
C PHE A 104 6.55 -25.90 9.64
N LYS A 105 6.11 -25.67 10.88
CA LYS A 105 6.72 -24.72 11.83
C LYS A 105 8.22 -24.92 12.05
N GLU A 106 8.66 -26.16 12.29
CA GLU A 106 10.07 -26.44 12.65
C GLU A 106 11.04 -25.99 11.54
N ASP A 107 10.79 -26.41 10.30
CA ASP A 107 11.59 -26.01 9.15
C ASP A 107 11.40 -24.53 8.79
N ALA A 108 10.18 -24.00 8.88
CA ALA A 108 9.91 -22.59 8.58
C ALA A 108 10.71 -21.65 9.50
N ILE A 109 10.73 -21.94 10.80
CA ILE A 109 11.51 -21.21 11.79
C ILE A 109 13.01 -21.41 11.56
N ALA A 110 13.45 -22.64 11.28
CA ALA A 110 14.86 -22.94 11.02
C ALA A 110 15.40 -22.20 9.78
N PHE A 111 14.65 -22.19 8.68
CA PHE A 111 15.01 -21.47 7.46
C PHE A 111 15.08 -19.96 7.70
N ALA A 112 14.08 -19.39 8.36
CA ALA A 112 14.05 -17.96 8.64
C ALA A 112 15.24 -17.54 9.51
N TRP A 113 15.52 -18.30 10.56
CA TRP A 113 16.64 -18.03 11.46
C TRP A 113 18.00 -18.18 10.77
N GLU A 114 18.18 -19.22 9.95
CA GLU A 114 19.40 -19.43 9.18
C GLU A 114 19.67 -18.27 8.23
N LEU A 115 18.69 -17.88 7.42
CA LEU A 115 18.84 -16.79 6.46
C LEU A 115 19.20 -15.48 7.17
N VAL A 116 18.47 -15.14 8.23
CA VAL A 116 18.68 -13.86 8.94
C VAL A 116 20.04 -13.81 9.64
N THR A 117 20.48 -14.89 10.28
CA THR A 117 21.70 -14.85 11.11
C THR A 117 22.96 -15.28 10.37
N ARG A 118 22.87 -16.15 9.36
CA ARG A 118 24.03 -16.67 8.62
C ARG A 118 24.25 -15.93 7.31
N ASP A 119 23.28 -15.98 6.40
CA ASP A 119 23.42 -15.40 5.05
C ASP A 119 23.35 -13.87 5.07
N PHE A 120 22.41 -13.30 5.85
CA PHE A 120 22.30 -11.86 6.06
C PHE A 120 23.21 -11.36 7.19
N GLY A 121 23.72 -12.26 8.05
CA GLY A 121 24.71 -11.91 9.07
C GLY A 121 24.19 -10.95 10.14
N LEU A 122 22.87 -10.92 10.39
CA LEU A 122 22.33 -10.09 11.48
C LEU A 122 22.75 -10.64 12.83
N ASP A 123 23.13 -9.74 13.73
CA ASP A 123 23.46 -10.06 15.11
C ASP A 123 22.23 -10.63 15.85
N PRO A 124 22.25 -11.91 16.31
CA PRO A 124 21.18 -12.50 17.10
C PRO A 124 20.79 -11.68 18.33
N GLY A 125 21.74 -10.94 18.92
CA GLY A 125 21.51 -10.07 20.08
C GLY A 125 20.52 -8.94 19.80
N LYS A 126 20.33 -8.56 18.53
CA LYS A 126 19.36 -7.54 18.10
C LYS A 126 18.02 -8.10 17.66
N LEU A 127 17.89 -9.43 17.58
CA LEU A 127 16.67 -10.08 17.14
C LEU A 127 15.76 -10.41 18.32
N TRP A 128 14.47 -10.26 18.09
CA TRP A 128 13.39 -10.55 19.02
C TRP A 128 12.27 -11.26 18.29
N ILE A 129 11.57 -12.15 18.98
CA ILE A 129 10.56 -13.02 18.38
C ILE A 129 9.22 -12.76 19.05
N THR A 130 8.15 -12.72 18.27
CA THR A 130 6.78 -12.83 18.76
C THR A 130 6.17 -14.16 18.35
N VAL A 131 5.27 -14.70 19.17
CA VAL A 131 4.47 -15.88 18.87
C VAL A 131 3.05 -15.68 19.38
N TYR A 132 2.08 -16.34 18.75
CA TYR A 132 0.70 -16.34 19.23
C TYR A 132 0.62 -16.90 20.65
N GLN A 133 -0.16 -16.25 21.52
CA GLN A 133 -0.22 -16.55 22.95
C GLN A 133 -0.54 -18.02 23.27
N GLU A 134 -1.32 -18.69 22.41
CA GLU A 134 -1.72 -20.11 22.54
C GLU A 134 -0.83 -21.07 21.74
N ASP A 135 0.18 -20.58 21.01
CA ASP A 135 1.07 -21.41 20.18
C ASP A 135 2.34 -21.85 20.96
N ASP A 136 2.16 -22.81 21.85
CA ASP A 136 3.26 -23.42 22.60
C ASP A 136 4.28 -24.15 21.72
N GLU A 137 3.86 -24.64 20.55
CA GLU A 137 4.73 -25.33 19.61
C GLU A 137 5.77 -24.37 19.04
N ALA A 138 5.34 -23.22 18.51
CA ALA A 138 6.24 -22.20 17.98
C ALA A 138 7.19 -21.67 19.06
N TRP A 139 6.67 -21.42 20.27
CA TRP A 139 7.50 -21.00 21.41
C TRP A 139 8.59 -22.02 21.73
N ASN A 140 8.24 -23.31 21.79
CA ASN A 140 9.19 -24.38 22.11
C ASN A 140 10.25 -24.55 21.01
N ILE A 141 9.90 -24.37 19.73
CA ILE A 141 10.87 -24.41 18.63
C ILE A 141 11.89 -23.28 18.80
N TRP A 142 11.43 -22.03 18.99
CA TRP A 142 12.33 -20.89 19.20
C TRP A 142 13.21 -21.04 20.44
N ASN A 143 12.63 -21.46 21.57
CA ASN A 143 13.38 -21.55 22.82
C ASN A 143 14.32 -22.76 22.86
N ARG A 144 13.86 -23.95 22.48
CA ARG A 144 14.60 -25.20 22.70
C ARG A 144 15.39 -25.67 21.48
N ARG A 145 14.86 -25.46 20.27
CA ARG A 145 15.52 -25.91 19.02
C ARG A 145 16.49 -24.85 18.51
N ILE A 146 16.02 -23.60 18.40
CA ILE A 146 16.87 -22.48 17.98
C ILE A 146 17.80 -22.04 19.12
N GLY A 147 17.33 -22.14 20.37
CA GLY A 147 18.13 -21.80 21.55
C GLY A 147 18.03 -20.34 21.96
N LEU A 148 16.95 -19.65 21.58
CA LEU A 148 16.73 -18.27 22.03
C LEU A 148 16.33 -18.22 23.51
N PRO A 149 16.88 -17.27 24.28
CA PRO A 149 16.53 -17.13 25.67
C PRO A 149 15.07 -16.67 25.80
N ALA A 150 14.41 -17.07 26.88
CA ALA A 150 12.96 -16.92 27.03
C ALA A 150 12.51 -15.44 26.97
N GLU A 151 13.33 -14.52 27.48
CA GLU A 151 13.08 -13.08 27.46
C GLU A 151 13.05 -12.48 26.05
N LYS A 152 13.62 -13.16 25.04
CA LYS A 152 13.61 -12.73 23.63
C LYS A 152 12.38 -13.20 22.86
N ILE A 153 11.50 -13.98 23.49
CA ILE A 153 10.32 -14.59 22.86
C ILE A 153 9.07 -14.06 23.58
N VAL A 154 8.37 -13.14 22.95
CA VAL A 154 7.18 -12.47 23.48
C VAL A 154 5.92 -13.17 22.97
N ARG A 155 4.94 -13.40 23.84
CA ARG A 155 3.62 -13.92 23.47
C ARG A 155 2.65 -12.77 23.28
N LEU A 156 2.00 -12.67 22.11
CA LEU A 156 0.99 -11.66 21.81
C LEU A 156 -0.35 -12.28 21.40
N GLY A 157 -1.41 -11.45 21.46
CA GLY A 157 -2.79 -11.87 21.19
C GLY A 157 -3.13 -11.96 19.69
N GLU A 158 -4.42 -12.13 19.42
CA GLU A 158 -4.96 -12.30 18.05
C GLU A 158 -4.69 -11.07 17.16
N SER A 159 -4.66 -9.87 17.74
CA SER A 159 -4.38 -8.62 17.01
C SER A 159 -3.02 -8.60 16.32
N ASP A 160 -2.04 -9.29 16.88
CA ASP A 160 -0.63 -9.20 16.48
C ASP A 160 -0.15 -10.51 15.87
N ASN A 161 -0.44 -11.65 16.50
CA ASN A 161 0.09 -12.94 16.09
C ASN A 161 -0.96 -13.93 15.55
N PHE A 162 -2.09 -13.41 15.03
CA PHE A 162 -3.02 -14.22 14.24
C PHE A 162 -3.27 -13.55 12.89
N TRP A 163 -2.72 -14.15 11.84
CA TRP A 163 -2.77 -13.59 10.50
C TRP A 163 -3.99 -14.08 9.74
N ALA A 164 -4.65 -13.17 9.02
CA ALA A 164 -5.74 -13.49 8.10
C ALA A 164 -5.62 -12.64 6.83
N MET A 165 -5.85 -13.25 5.67
CA MET A 165 -5.76 -12.61 4.35
C MET A 165 -6.70 -11.42 4.17
N GLY A 166 -7.87 -11.49 4.78
CA GLY A 166 -8.93 -10.49 4.76
C GLY A 166 -10.05 -10.93 5.67
N ASP A 167 -11.27 -10.47 5.41
CA ASP A 167 -12.46 -10.87 6.19
C ASP A 167 -12.77 -12.38 6.01
N THR A 168 -12.41 -12.94 4.85
CA THR A 168 -12.49 -14.36 4.53
C THR A 168 -11.18 -14.87 3.92
N GLY A 169 -10.97 -16.18 3.96
CA GLY A 169 -9.82 -16.84 3.34
C GLY A 169 -8.87 -17.54 4.31
N PRO A 170 -7.72 -18.03 3.80
CA PRO A 170 -6.72 -18.70 4.61
C PRO A 170 -6.17 -17.82 5.76
N CYS A 171 -5.99 -18.43 6.93
CA CYS A 171 -5.53 -17.78 8.15
C CYS A 171 -4.87 -18.78 9.13
N GLY A 172 -4.24 -18.26 10.18
CA GLY A 172 -3.64 -19.06 11.25
C GLY A 172 -2.76 -18.24 12.19
N PRO A 173 -2.26 -18.88 13.27
CA PRO A 173 -1.27 -18.25 14.14
C PRO A 173 0.00 -17.93 13.36
N CYS A 174 0.71 -16.89 13.78
CA CYS A 174 1.98 -16.52 13.18
C CYS A 174 3.04 -16.23 14.24
N SER A 175 4.29 -16.17 13.78
CA SER A 175 5.45 -15.78 14.56
C SER A 175 6.27 -14.76 13.77
N GLU A 176 6.67 -13.67 14.40
CA GLU A 176 7.37 -12.58 13.71
C GLU A 176 8.77 -12.37 14.27
N ILE A 177 9.70 -12.08 13.37
CA ILE A 177 11.06 -11.67 13.70
C ILE A 177 11.13 -10.14 13.67
N HIS A 178 11.60 -9.57 14.77
CA HIS A 178 11.78 -8.15 14.98
C HIS A 178 13.25 -7.79 15.12
N TYR A 179 13.65 -6.64 14.58
CA TYR A 179 14.97 -6.06 14.74
C TYR A 179 14.93 -4.88 15.71
N ASP A 180 15.84 -4.86 16.69
CA ASP A 180 16.06 -3.74 17.62
C ASP A 180 17.10 -2.75 17.07
N PHE A 181 16.65 -1.58 16.65
CA PHE A 181 17.53 -0.46 16.30
C PHE A 181 18.23 0.16 17.54
N GLY A 182 17.87 -0.26 18.74
CA GLY A 182 18.44 0.15 20.03
C GLY A 182 17.82 1.42 20.61
N ARG A 183 17.26 2.30 19.77
CA ARG A 183 16.54 3.50 20.18
C ARG A 183 15.45 3.88 19.18
N SER A 184 14.49 4.68 19.64
CA SER A 184 13.50 5.27 18.75
C SER A 184 14.16 6.28 17.80
N PRO A 185 13.73 6.35 16.53
CA PRO A 185 14.06 7.47 15.64
C PRO A 185 13.34 8.78 16.03
N LEU A 186 12.32 8.72 16.90
CA LEU A 186 11.59 9.91 17.36
C LEU A 186 12.37 10.61 18.49
N GLU A 187 12.49 11.94 18.39
CA GLU A 187 13.14 12.74 19.43
C GLU A 187 12.39 12.65 20.76
N ASN A 188 13.15 12.54 21.86
CA ASN A 188 12.62 12.50 23.23
C ASN A 188 11.60 11.38 23.51
N HIS A 189 11.59 10.32 22.70
CA HIS A 189 10.69 9.18 22.94
C HIS A 189 11.13 8.41 24.19
N PRO A 190 10.21 8.11 25.13
CA PRO A 190 10.55 7.35 26.33
C PRO A 190 10.95 5.91 26.01
N ALA A 191 11.48 5.20 27.02
CA ALA A 191 11.68 3.76 26.90
C ALA A 191 10.36 3.06 26.50
N CYS A 192 10.46 2.08 25.60
CA CYS A 192 9.32 1.43 25.00
C CYS A 192 9.58 -0.08 24.81
N ASP A 193 8.52 -0.83 24.63
CA ASP A 193 8.50 -2.27 24.41
C ASP A 193 8.28 -2.61 22.93
N LEU A 194 8.30 -3.91 22.62
CA LEU A 194 8.28 -4.45 21.27
C LEU A 194 7.03 -4.04 20.46
N THR A 195 5.90 -3.79 21.13
CA THR A 195 4.63 -3.39 20.50
C THR A 195 4.58 -1.89 20.16
N CYS A 196 5.61 -1.12 20.55
CA CYS A 196 5.67 0.30 20.29
C CYS A 196 5.91 0.61 18.80
N SER A 197 5.02 1.42 18.22
CA SER A 197 5.06 1.83 16.81
C SER A 197 6.13 2.89 16.48
N CYS A 198 6.96 3.30 17.44
CA CYS A 198 7.91 4.41 17.28
C CYS A 198 9.02 4.16 16.25
N GLY A 199 9.23 2.90 15.83
CA GLY A 199 10.25 2.53 14.84
C GLY A 199 11.59 2.06 15.42
N ARG A 200 11.69 1.88 16.76
CA ARG A 200 12.81 1.16 17.38
C ARG A 200 12.77 -0.34 17.03
N TRP A 201 11.58 -0.93 17.21
CA TRP A 201 11.30 -2.33 16.96
C TRP A 201 10.65 -2.43 15.59
N VAL A 202 11.32 -3.08 14.66
CA VAL A 202 10.81 -3.24 13.30
C VAL A 202 10.63 -4.70 13.02
N GLU A 203 9.38 -5.10 12.80
CA GLU A 203 9.02 -6.40 12.22
C GLU A 203 9.67 -6.51 10.84
N ILE A 204 10.57 -7.49 10.68
CA ILE A 204 11.29 -7.74 9.42
C ILE A 204 10.72 -8.94 8.67
N TRP A 205 10.14 -9.91 9.37
CA TRP A 205 9.65 -11.14 8.77
C TRP A 205 8.52 -11.75 9.58
N ASN A 206 7.36 -11.98 8.94
CA ASN A 206 6.24 -12.70 9.50
C ASN A 206 6.18 -14.15 8.95
N LEU A 207 6.07 -15.13 9.85
CA LEU A 207 5.95 -16.55 9.56
C LEU A 207 4.53 -17.02 9.93
N VAL A 208 3.67 -17.18 8.93
CA VAL A 208 2.27 -17.56 9.11
C VAL A 208 2.12 -19.08 8.97
N PHE A 209 1.58 -19.70 10.01
CA PHE A 209 1.29 -21.13 10.07
C PHE A 209 -0.15 -21.36 9.65
N MET A 210 -0.39 -21.43 8.34
CA MET A 210 -1.73 -21.55 7.80
C MET A 210 -2.37 -22.88 8.19
N GLN A 211 -3.47 -22.79 8.93
CA GLN A 211 -4.19 -23.94 9.47
C GLN A 211 -5.68 -23.91 9.14
N TYR A 212 -6.24 -22.72 8.94
CA TYR A 212 -7.68 -22.51 8.81
C TYR A 212 -8.03 -21.68 7.58
N ASN A 213 -9.27 -21.78 7.15
CA ASN A 213 -9.93 -20.89 6.22
C ASN A 213 -11.14 -20.28 6.93
N ARG A 214 -11.17 -18.94 7.04
CA ARG A 214 -12.29 -18.19 7.61
C ARG A 214 -13.38 -18.01 6.54
N ASP A 215 -14.59 -18.45 6.82
CA ASP A 215 -15.75 -18.24 5.94
C ASP A 215 -16.41 -16.87 6.15
N GLY A 216 -17.47 -16.57 5.38
CA GLY A 216 -18.19 -15.29 5.46
C GLY A 216 -18.98 -15.07 6.75
N GLU A 217 -19.18 -16.12 7.55
CA GLU A 217 -19.82 -16.05 8.88
C GLU A 217 -18.78 -15.93 10.00
N GLY A 218 -17.49 -16.03 9.67
CA GLY A 218 -16.37 -15.98 10.61
C GLY A 218 -15.97 -17.35 11.17
N ASN A 219 -16.56 -18.45 10.71
CA ASN A 219 -16.19 -19.79 11.17
C ASN A 219 -14.82 -20.20 10.62
N MET A 220 -14.03 -20.88 11.44
CA MET A 220 -12.71 -21.39 11.08
C MET A 220 -12.79 -22.85 10.62
N VAL A 221 -12.67 -23.07 9.32
CA VAL A 221 -12.64 -24.42 8.73
C VAL A 221 -11.19 -24.87 8.53
N PRO A 222 -10.76 -26.04 9.02
CA PRO A 222 -9.40 -26.53 8.78
C PRO A 222 -9.05 -26.62 7.28
N LEU A 223 -7.85 -26.18 6.92
CA LEU A 223 -7.34 -26.33 5.56
C LEU A 223 -7.09 -27.82 5.23
N PRO A 224 -7.15 -28.22 3.94
CA PRO A 224 -6.87 -29.61 3.54
C PRO A 224 -5.48 -30.10 3.96
N SER A 225 -4.51 -29.19 4.07
CA SER A 225 -3.17 -29.48 4.57
C SER A 225 -2.59 -28.23 5.24
N PRO A 226 -2.02 -28.34 6.46
CA PRO A 226 -1.27 -27.25 7.07
C PRO A 226 -0.17 -26.76 6.12
N SER A 227 -0.02 -25.45 6.03
CA SER A 227 0.81 -24.81 5.01
C SER A 227 1.59 -23.64 5.62
N ILE A 228 2.66 -23.22 4.95
CA ILE A 228 3.47 -22.08 5.38
C ILE A 228 3.30 -20.95 4.37
N ASP A 229 3.03 -19.78 4.90
CA ASP A 229 3.13 -18.49 4.21
C ASP A 229 4.09 -17.62 5.00
N THR A 230 4.99 -16.91 4.33
CA THR A 230 5.88 -15.97 5.00
C THR A 230 5.98 -14.68 4.20
N GLY A 231 6.20 -13.57 4.92
CA GLY A 231 6.37 -12.26 4.32
C GLY A 231 7.44 -11.46 5.04
N MET A 232 8.57 -11.24 4.37
CA MET A 232 9.62 -10.30 4.77
C MET A 232 9.48 -9.00 3.99
N GLY A 233 9.42 -7.88 4.70
CA GLY A 233 9.38 -6.56 4.08
C GLY A 233 10.74 -6.24 3.46
N PHE A 234 10.82 -6.25 2.13
CA PHE A 234 12.09 -6.12 1.41
C PHE A 234 12.81 -4.79 1.71
N GLU A 235 12.08 -3.69 1.70
CA GLU A 235 12.61 -2.38 2.04
C GLU A 235 13.10 -2.33 3.48
N ARG A 236 12.42 -3.01 4.41
CA ARG A 236 12.78 -3.04 5.84
C ARG A 236 14.09 -3.80 6.06
N ILE A 237 14.24 -4.99 5.47
CA ILE A 237 15.49 -5.75 5.59
C ILE A 237 16.64 -5.05 4.87
N THR A 238 16.37 -4.38 3.74
CA THR A 238 17.35 -3.56 3.01
C THR A 238 17.88 -2.42 3.87
N THR A 239 17.00 -1.70 4.59
CA THR A 239 17.39 -0.66 5.55
C THR A 239 18.41 -1.17 6.56
N ILE A 240 18.15 -2.33 7.16
CA ILE A 240 19.02 -2.91 8.19
C ILE A 240 20.37 -3.33 7.59
N LEU A 241 20.37 -4.03 6.47
CA LEU A 241 21.59 -4.54 5.82
C LEU A 241 22.46 -3.43 5.20
N GLN A 242 21.87 -2.27 4.93
CA GLN A 242 22.58 -1.07 4.49
C GLN A 242 22.96 -0.13 5.65
N GLY A 243 22.67 -0.52 6.91
CA GLY A 243 22.99 0.30 8.08
C GLY A 243 22.24 1.63 8.12
N LYS A 244 21.05 1.68 7.51
CA LYS A 244 20.16 2.85 7.48
C LYS A 244 19.13 2.79 8.60
N VAL A 245 18.45 3.91 8.85
CA VAL A 245 17.38 4.02 9.87
C VAL A 245 16.00 4.12 9.22
N THR A 246 15.94 4.55 7.97
CA THR A 246 14.70 4.65 7.21
C THR A 246 14.82 3.98 5.85
N ASN A 247 13.71 3.39 5.40
CA ASN A 247 13.59 2.79 4.07
C ASN A 247 13.92 3.77 2.95
N TYR A 248 13.65 5.07 3.17
CA TYR A 248 13.89 6.12 2.18
C TYR A 248 15.38 6.42 1.94
N ASP A 249 16.27 5.98 2.82
CA ASP A 249 17.72 6.21 2.69
C ASP A 249 18.44 5.04 2.00
N THR A 250 17.70 4.03 1.57
CA THR A 250 18.23 2.86 0.85
C THR A 250 18.50 3.17 -0.62
N ASP A 251 19.26 2.30 -1.28
CA ASP A 251 19.49 2.35 -2.72
C ASP A 251 18.21 2.21 -3.57
N LEU A 252 17.08 1.79 -2.98
CA LEU A 252 15.77 1.73 -3.62
C LEU A 252 15.09 3.11 -3.77
N PHE A 253 15.40 4.06 -2.87
CA PHE A 253 14.74 5.36 -2.83
C PHE A 253 15.69 6.52 -3.11
N ARG A 254 16.97 6.39 -2.73
CA ARG A 254 17.94 7.47 -2.85
C ARG A 254 18.04 8.02 -4.29
N PRO A 255 18.08 7.20 -5.36
CA PRO A 255 18.10 7.73 -6.73
C PRO A 255 16.85 8.56 -7.09
N LEU A 256 15.68 8.18 -6.56
CA LEU A 256 14.43 8.93 -6.78
C LEU A 256 14.44 10.25 -6.02
N LEU A 257 14.88 10.23 -4.75
CA LEU A 257 14.99 11.42 -3.91
C LEU A 257 16.03 12.41 -4.43
N ASP A 258 17.14 11.93 -4.97
CA ASP A 258 18.16 12.79 -5.60
C ASP A 258 17.62 13.47 -6.87
N GLU A 259 16.82 12.76 -7.68
CA GLU A 259 16.15 13.37 -8.84
C GLU A 259 15.09 14.39 -8.40
N ILE A 260 14.31 14.12 -7.35
CA ILE A 260 13.37 15.09 -6.77
C ILE A 260 14.12 16.32 -6.25
N SER A 261 15.23 16.12 -5.52
CA SER A 261 16.10 17.18 -5.00
C SER A 261 16.54 18.12 -6.13
N ARG A 262 17.02 17.54 -7.23
CA ARG A 262 17.49 18.27 -8.41
C ARG A 262 16.38 19.04 -9.13
N ILE A 263 15.18 18.48 -9.22
CA ILE A 263 14.04 19.14 -9.88
C ILE A 263 13.51 20.28 -9.03
N CYS A 264 13.42 20.08 -7.71
CA CYS A 264 12.83 21.05 -6.79
C CYS A 264 13.83 22.09 -6.29
N ASP A 265 15.13 21.91 -6.54
CA ASP A 265 16.22 22.73 -5.99
C ASP A 265 16.20 22.78 -4.45
N ILE A 266 16.01 21.60 -3.84
CA ILE A 266 15.99 21.40 -2.38
C ILE A 266 16.87 20.20 -2.02
N GLU A 267 17.47 20.22 -0.83
CA GLU A 267 18.28 19.12 -0.32
C GLU A 267 17.47 18.18 0.58
N TYR A 268 17.37 16.91 0.21
CA TYR A 268 16.77 15.88 1.08
C TYR A 268 17.60 15.70 2.37
N GLY A 269 16.94 15.84 3.51
CA GLY A 269 17.53 15.83 4.85
C GLY A 269 17.72 17.23 5.45
N ALA A 270 17.54 18.30 4.68
CA ALA A 270 17.72 19.67 5.17
C ALA A 270 16.50 20.22 5.93
N ASN A 271 15.29 19.78 5.56
CA ASN A 271 14.04 20.21 6.20
C ASN A 271 13.07 19.03 6.35
N PRO A 272 12.66 18.68 7.60
CA PRO A 272 11.76 17.55 7.82
C PRO A 272 10.41 17.63 7.09
N ASN A 273 9.85 18.83 6.87
CA ASN A 273 8.57 18.98 6.17
C ASN A 273 8.72 18.78 4.66
N ASP A 274 9.84 19.22 4.10
CA ASP A 274 10.15 19.00 2.69
C ASP A 274 10.45 17.51 2.45
N ASP A 275 11.20 16.88 3.37
CA ASP A 275 11.51 15.44 3.32
C ASP A 275 10.25 14.58 3.27
N VAL A 276 9.21 14.90 4.06
CA VAL A 276 7.92 14.20 4.01
C VAL A 276 7.33 14.28 2.60
N SER A 277 7.34 15.46 1.98
CA SER A 277 6.81 15.65 0.63
C SER A 277 7.62 14.88 -0.42
N MET A 278 8.96 14.90 -0.31
CA MET A 278 9.85 14.16 -1.21
C MET A 278 9.65 12.64 -1.09
N ARG A 279 9.49 12.12 0.14
CA ARG A 279 9.21 10.70 0.41
C ARG A 279 7.88 10.26 -0.18
N ILE A 280 6.82 11.07 -0.02
CA ILE A 280 5.50 10.80 -0.61
C ILE A 280 5.60 10.75 -2.13
N ILE A 281 6.26 11.74 -2.75
CA ILE A 281 6.45 11.76 -4.21
C ILE A 281 7.20 10.51 -4.69
N ALA A 282 8.29 10.12 -4.02
CA ALA A 282 9.07 8.94 -4.39
C ALA A 282 8.26 7.64 -4.28
N ASP A 283 7.59 7.41 -3.15
CA ASP A 283 6.75 6.23 -2.93
C ASP A 283 5.58 6.15 -3.92
N HIS A 284 4.83 7.26 -4.06
CA HIS A 284 3.65 7.29 -4.93
C HIS A 284 4.03 7.15 -6.41
N SER A 285 5.22 7.61 -6.80
CA SER A 285 5.76 7.38 -8.15
C SER A 285 6.09 5.90 -8.39
N ARG A 286 6.62 5.18 -7.39
CA ARG A 286 6.82 3.71 -7.47
C ARG A 286 5.47 3.01 -7.66
N ALA A 287 4.49 3.33 -6.81
CA ALA A 287 3.15 2.76 -6.90
C ALA A 287 2.51 3.01 -8.26
N ALA A 288 2.51 4.25 -8.75
CA ALA A 288 1.95 4.59 -10.04
C ALA A 288 2.64 3.84 -11.20
N ALA A 289 3.97 3.77 -11.18
CA ALA A 289 4.73 3.09 -12.23
C ALA A 289 4.34 1.62 -12.35
N PHE A 290 4.28 0.89 -11.23
CA PHE A 290 3.93 -0.53 -11.25
C PHE A 290 2.45 -0.79 -11.54
N VAL A 291 1.53 0.03 -11.02
CA VAL A 291 0.10 -0.12 -11.28
C VAL A 291 -0.23 0.10 -12.77
N ILE A 292 0.40 1.11 -13.39
CA ILE A 292 0.24 1.38 -14.82
C ILE A 292 0.90 0.29 -15.67
N ALA A 293 2.10 -0.18 -15.28
CA ALA A 293 2.76 -1.30 -15.96
C ALA A 293 1.94 -2.59 -15.91
N ASP A 294 1.18 -2.83 -14.84
CA ASP A 294 0.27 -3.97 -14.72
C ASP A 294 -1.10 -3.74 -15.42
N GLY A 295 -1.28 -2.60 -16.11
CA GLY A 295 -2.39 -2.34 -17.03
C GLY A 295 -3.55 -1.53 -16.46
N GLN A 296 -3.43 -0.96 -15.26
CA GLN A 296 -4.46 -0.07 -14.69
C GLN A 296 -4.16 1.39 -15.01
N TYR A 297 -5.19 2.11 -15.46
CA TYR A 297 -5.10 3.55 -15.77
C TYR A 297 -5.88 4.39 -14.76
N PRO A 298 -5.54 5.69 -14.58
CA PRO A 298 -6.31 6.60 -13.75
C PRO A 298 -7.77 6.68 -14.22
N GLY A 299 -8.71 6.59 -13.28
CA GLY A 299 -10.14 6.43 -13.60
C GLY A 299 -11.05 6.72 -12.41
N ASN A 300 -12.36 6.56 -12.63
CA ASN A 300 -13.38 6.65 -11.57
C ASN A 300 -13.84 5.27 -11.07
N ASP A 301 -13.34 4.19 -11.68
CA ASP A 301 -13.51 2.83 -11.19
C ASP A 301 -12.68 2.60 -9.93
N LYS A 302 -12.94 1.52 -9.19
CA LYS A 302 -12.33 1.30 -7.87
C LYS A 302 -10.79 1.41 -7.89
N ARG A 303 -10.13 0.72 -8.82
CA ARG A 303 -8.65 0.69 -8.90
C ARG A 303 -8.11 1.95 -9.57
N GLY A 304 -8.76 2.44 -10.63
CA GLY A 304 -8.39 3.69 -11.28
C GLY A 304 -8.50 4.91 -10.37
N TYR A 305 -9.48 4.92 -9.47
CA TYR A 305 -9.65 5.98 -8.47
C TYR A 305 -8.52 5.95 -7.43
N VAL A 306 -8.09 4.77 -6.99
CA VAL A 306 -6.94 4.65 -6.08
C VAL A 306 -5.65 5.15 -6.74
N LEU A 307 -5.40 4.78 -8.00
CA LEU A 307 -4.25 5.30 -8.75
C LEU A 307 -4.32 6.84 -8.88
N ARG A 308 -5.49 7.38 -9.23
CA ARG A 308 -5.71 8.83 -9.27
C ARG A 308 -5.42 9.48 -7.93
N LYS A 309 -5.92 8.92 -6.83
CA LYS A 309 -5.69 9.42 -5.48
C LYS A 309 -4.20 9.55 -5.14
N ILE A 310 -3.43 8.49 -5.45
CA ILE A 310 -1.98 8.44 -5.23
C ILE A 310 -1.27 9.50 -6.07
N LEU A 311 -1.57 9.58 -7.38
CA LEU A 311 -0.98 10.58 -8.27
C LEU A 311 -1.29 12.01 -7.79
N ARG A 312 -2.56 12.29 -7.47
CA ARG A 312 -2.97 13.63 -7.02
C ARG A 312 -2.32 14.04 -5.71
N ARG A 313 -2.12 13.11 -4.78
CA ARG A 313 -1.37 13.38 -3.54
C ARG A 313 0.08 13.72 -3.83
N ALA A 314 0.74 13.00 -4.73
CA ALA A 314 2.09 13.35 -5.16
C ALA A 314 2.15 14.76 -5.80
N VAL A 315 1.18 15.13 -6.64
CA VAL A 315 1.10 16.46 -7.27
C VAL A 315 0.90 17.57 -6.22
N VAL A 316 0.04 17.35 -5.21
CA VAL A 316 -0.14 18.31 -4.10
C VAL A 316 1.17 18.54 -3.35
N HIS A 317 1.90 17.47 -3.05
CA HIS A 317 3.22 17.59 -2.42
C HIS A 317 4.26 18.25 -3.34
N GLY A 318 4.18 18.05 -4.65
CA GLY A 318 4.98 18.79 -5.63
C GLY A 318 4.75 20.30 -5.58
N LYS A 319 3.48 20.73 -5.47
CA LYS A 319 3.13 22.15 -5.26
C LYS A 319 3.63 22.69 -3.92
N LYS A 320 3.61 21.88 -2.86
CA LYS A 320 4.18 22.28 -1.55
C LYS A 320 5.70 22.51 -1.63
N LEU A 321 6.40 21.74 -2.46
CA LEU A 321 7.81 21.94 -2.79
C LEU A 321 8.04 23.08 -3.81
N ARG A 322 7.00 23.87 -4.14
CA ARG A 322 7.05 25.07 -4.99
C ARG A 322 7.41 24.80 -6.45
N VAL A 323 7.17 23.57 -6.93
CA VAL A 323 7.34 23.23 -8.34
C VAL A 323 6.02 23.44 -9.08
N GLU A 324 6.03 24.35 -10.06
CA GLU A 324 4.82 24.67 -10.82
C GLU A 324 4.58 23.70 -11.99
N GLU A 325 5.64 23.32 -12.68
CA GLU A 325 5.59 22.48 -13.89
C GLU A 325 5.41 20.99 -13.55
N PRO A 326 4.72 20.21 -14.41
CA PRO A 326 4.64 18.76 -14.26
C PRO A 326 6.02 18.10 -14.16
N PHE A 327 6.23 17.25 -13.16
CA PHE A 327 7.48 16.52 -12.97
C PHE A 327 7.33 15.12 -12.38
N ILE A 328 6.18 14.75 -11.82
CA ILE A 328 5.97 13.43 -11.20
C ILE A 328 6.18 12.32 -12.24
N TYR A 329 5.82 12.55 -13.51
CA TYR A 329 6.07 11.60 -14.59
C TYR A 329 7.56 11.25 -14.80
N ARG A 330 8.47 12.18 -14.47
CA ARG A 330 9.92 11.95 -14.56
C ARG A 330 10.39 11.01 -13.47
N ILE A 331 9.86 11.19 -12.26
CA ILE A 331 10.14 10.31 -11.13
C ILE A 331 9.58 8.91 -11.40
N ALA A 332 8.34 8.81 -11.89
CA ALA A 332 7.74 7.53 -12.28
C ALA A 332 8.55 6.80 -13.36
N ALA A 333 9.11 7.53 -14.35
CA ALA A 333 10.00 6.96 -15.35
C ALA A 333 11.34 6.46 -14.75
N ALA A 334 11.90 7.20 -13.78
CA ALA A 334 13.14 6.83 -13.09
C ALA A 334 13.01 5.55 -12.25
N VAL A 335 11.79 5.18 -11.82
CA VAL A 335 11.53 3.90 -11.13
C VAL A 335 11.98 2.71 -11.99
N ALA A 336 11.80 2.79 -13.31
CA ALA A 336 12.24 1.73 -14.22
C ALA A 336 13.75 1.49 -14.13
N ASP A 337 14.56 2.55 -13.99
CA ASP A 337 16.02 2.44 -13.89
C ASP A 337 16.47 1.81 -12.57
N VAL A 338 15.78 2.13 -11.46
CA VAL A 338 16.02 1.56 -10.13
C VAL A 338 15.64 0.07 -10.08
N MET A 339 14.54 -0.31 -10.73
CA MET A 339 13.92 -1.63 -10.56
C MET A 339 14.20 -2.61 -11.72
N LYS A 340 14.96 -2.20 -12.75
CA LYS A 340 15.16 -2.95 -14.02
C LYS A 340 15.66 -4.38 -13.86
N ASN A 341 16.46 -4.66 -12.84
CA ASN A 341 17.07 -5.98 -12.66
C ASN A 341 16.02 -7.02 -12.21
N ALA A 342 15.09 -6.61 -11.34
CA ALA A 342 14.00 -7.47 -10.88
C ALA A 342 12.79 -7.44 -11.83
N TYR A 343 12.57 -6.31 -12.52
CA TYR A 343 11.38 -6.07 -13.33
C TYR A 343 11.74 -5.46 -14.71
N PRO A 344 12.33 -6.24 -15.62
CA PRO A 344 12.75 -5.75 -16.94
C PRO A 344 11.56 -5.26 -17.79
N ASP A 345 10.37 -5.80 -17.60
CA ASP A 345 9.15 -5.37 -18.31
C ASP A 345 8.76 -3.93 -17.98
N LEU A 346 9.13 -3.41 -16.80
CA LEU A 346 8.91 -2.01 -16.43
C LEU A 346 9.71 -1.06 -17.32
N VAL A 347 10.90 -1.48 -17.78
CA VAL A 347 11.74 -0.70 -18.70
C VAL A 347 11.03 -0.56 -20.05
N SER A 348 10.46 -1.65 -20.57
CA SER A 348 9.68 -1.65 -21.81
C SER A 348 8.44 -0.75 -21.73
N GLY A 349 7.82 -0.65 -20.55
CA GLY A 349 6.65 0.18 -20.29
C GLY A 349 6.94 1.64 -19.91
N ARG A 350 8.20 2.03 -19.72
CA ARG A 350 8.63 3.33 -19.15
C ARG A 350 7.95 4.54 -19.80
N ASP A 351 7.95 4.61 -21.14
CA ASP A 351 7.40 5.76 -21.84
C ASP A 351 5.87 5.82 -21.75
N ALA A 352 5.21 4.66 -21.71
CA ALA A 352 3.76 4.60 -21.52
C ALA A 352 3.38 5.07 -20.12
N VAL A 353 4.09 4.60 -19.09
CA VAL A 353 3.95 5.05 -17.70
C VAL A 353 4.12 6.57 -17.61
N ALA A 354 5.22 7.10 -18.16
CA ALA A 354 5.51 8.53 -18.12
C ALA A 354 4.39 9.36 -18.78
N ARG A 355 3.89 8.95 -19.95
CA ARG A 355 2.79 9.65 -20.62
C ARG A 355 1.51 9.66 -19.79
N VAL A 356 1.11 8.52 -19.23
CA VAL A 356 -0.12 8.41 -18.43
C VAL A 356 -0.03 9.27 -17.17
N VAL A 357 1.10 9.22 -16.46
CA VAL A 357 1.33 10.04 -15.27
C VAL A 357 1.29 11.53 -15.62
N LYS A 358 1.98 11.92 -16.69
CA LYS A 358 2.02 13.32 -17.14
C LYS A 358 0.62 13.85 -17.47
N GLN A 359 -0.20 13.05 -18.14
CA GLN A 359 -1.56 13.46 -18.51
C GLN A 359 -2.45 13.70 -17.29
N GLU A 360 -2.41 12.83 -16.27
CA GLU A 360 -3.18 13.05 -15.03
C GLU A 360 -2.63 14.24 -14.25
N GLU A 361 -1.30 14.43 -14.21
CA GLU A 361 -0.65 15.57 -13.56
C GLU A 361 -1.08 16.91 -14.18
N GLU A 362 -1.05 17.03 -15.52
CA GLU A 362 -1.53 18.21 -16.25
C GLU A 362 -3.02 18.47 -16.00
N THR A 363 -3.85 17.42 -16.12
CA THR A 363 -5.31 17.52 -15.92
C THR A 363 -5.65 18.00 -14.51
N PHE A 364 -4.95 17.50 -13.49
CA PHE A 364 -5.22 17.89 -12.11
C PHE A 364 -4.62 19.24 -11.74
N ALA A 365 -3.47 19.62 -12.32
CA ALA A 365 -2.84 20.91 -12.06
C ALA A 365 -3.76 22.09 -12.39
N GLU A 366 -4.58 21.97 -13.45
CA GLU A 366 -5.57 22.99 -13.86
C GLU A 366 -6.57 23.33 -12.75
N THR A 367 -7.04 22.32 -12.00
CA THR A 367 -8.04 22.50 -10.93
C THR A 367 -7.41 22.69 -9.55
N LEU A 368 -6.23 22.10 -9.32
CA LEU A 368 -5.56 22.09 -8.03
C LEU A 368 -5.25 23.50 -7.50
N GLY A 369 -4.79 24.40 -8.37
CA GLY A 369 -4.47 25.77 -7.95
C GLY A 369 -5.67 26.52 -7.37
N GLN A 370 -6.86 26.34 -7.94
CA GLN A 370 -8.10 26.87 -7.39
C GLN A 370 -8.52 26.12 -6.12
N GLY A 371 -8.39 24.79 -6.11
CA GLY A 371 -8.70 23.96 -4.95
C GLY A 371 -7.90 24.32 -3.70
N LEU A 372 -6.59 24.53 -3.84
CA LEU A 372 -5.73 24.93 -2.71
C LEU A 372 -6.06 26.33 -2.19
N ARG A 373 -6.37 27.29 -3.08
CA ARG A 373 -6.79 28.63 -2.66
C ARG A 373 -8.09 28.57 -1.86
N ASP A 374 -9.10 27.89 -2.39
CA ASP A 374 -10.38 27.70 -1.69
C ASP A 374 -10.19 26.99 -0.34
N PHE A 375 -9.31 26.00 -0.27
CA PHE A 375 -8.96 25.33 0.97
C PHE A 375 -8.39 26.31 2.00
N TYR A 376 -7.36 27.07 1.64
CA TYR A 376 -6.70 28.00 2.57
C TYR A 376 -7.61 29.15 3.01
N ASP A 377 -8.49 29.64 2.13
CA ASP A 377 -9.49 30.65 2.48
C ASP A 377 -10.49 30.12 3.53
N ARG A 378 -10.92 28.86 3.39
CA ARG A 378 -11.78 28.18 4.37
C ARG A 378 -11.07 27.99 5.70
N VAL A 379 -9.84 27.47 5.70
CA VAL A 379 -9.00 27.30 6.90
C VAL A 379 -8.87 28.63 7.64
N LYS A 380 -8.51 29.70 6.94
CA LYS A 380 -8.36 31.04 7.52
C LYS A 380 -9.66 31.53 8.16
N ARG A 381 -10.80 31.37 7.49
CA ARG A 381 -12.12 31.75 8.01
C ARG A 381 -12.48 30.97 9.27
N ILE A 382 -12.27 29.65 9.27
CA ILE A 382 -12.62 28.76 10.39
C ILE A 382 -11.74 29.04 11.61
N GLN A 383 -10.44 29.21 11.42
CA GLN A 383 -9.52 29.58 12.49
C GLN A 383 -9.84 30.97 13.05
N SER A 384 -10.23 31.93 12.21
CA SER A 384 -10.67 33.26 12.66
C SER A 384 -11.94 33.20 13.52
N ALA A 385 -12.78 32.19 13.31
CA ALA A 385 -13.94 31.89 14.13
C ALA A 385 -13.61 31.03 15.37
N SER A 386 -12.33 30.84 15.70
CA SER A 386 -11.84 30.00 16.81
C SER A 386 -12.28 28.53 16.76
N SER A 387 -12.63 28.02 15.57
CA SER A 387 -12.88 26.60 15.35
C SER A 387 -11.64 25.91 14.80
N ARG A 388 -11.51 24.62 15.09
CA ARG A 388 -10.43 23.74 14.59
C ARG A 388 -10.97 22.58 13.74
N VAL A 389 -12.24 22.61 13.38
CA VAL A 389 -12.90 21.56 12.60
C VAL A 389 -13.36 22.13 11.26
N LEU A 390 -12.91 21.54 10.15
CA LEU A 390 -13.42 21.80 8.81
C LEU A 390 -14.79 21.11 8.67
N PRO A 391 -15.89 21.87 8.46
CA PRO A 391 -17.22 21.28 8.32
C PRO A 391 -17.31 20.30 7.16
N GLY A 392 -18.13 19.27 7.33
CA GLY A 392 -18.29 18.20 6.36
C GLY A 392 -18.77 18.69 4.99
N GLU A 393 -19.69 19.66 4.94
CA GLU A 393 -20.15 20.24 3.67
C GLU A 393 -19.03 20.99 2.92
N GLU A 394 -18.08 21.57 3.64
CA GLU A 394 -16.96 22.29 3.04
C GLU A 394 -15.87 21.35 2.53
N ALA A 395 -15.58 20.30 3.29
CA ALA A 395 -14.76 19.19 2.81
C ALA A 395 -15.38 18.54 1.58
N PHE A 396 -16.71 18.35 1.59
CA PHE A 396 -17.45 17.79 0.46
C PHE A 396 -17.39 18.70 -0.76
N TYR A 397 -17.48 20.03 -0.59
CA TYR A 397 -17.28 20.97 -1.69
C TYR A 397 -15.88 20.86 -2.31
N LEU A 398 -14.83 20.79 -1.49
CA LEU A 398 -13.45 20.63 -1.98
C LEU A 398 -13.27 19.30 -2.73
N TYR A 399 -13.94 18.25 -2.27
CA TYR A 399 -13.96 16.96 -2.93
C TYR A 399 -14.70 16.97 -4.27
N ASP A 400 -15.96 17.38 -4.26
CA ASP A 400 -16.86 17.29 -5.41
C ASP A 400 -16.55 18.35 -6.46
N THR A 401 -16.37 19.60 -6.03
CA THR A 401 -16.19 20.74 -6.94
C THR A 401 -14.73 20.96 -7.32
N ARG A 402 -13.79 20.71 -6.40
CA ARG A 402 -12.35 20.96 -6.64
C ARG A 402 -11.55 19.69 -6.93
N GLY A 403 -12.17 18.52 -6.81
CA GLY A 403 -11.53 17.24 -7.12
C GLY A 403 -10.41 16.86 -6.15
N LEU A 404 -10.40 17.44 -4.93
CA LEU A 404 -9.46 17.10 -3.87
C LEU A 404 -9.97 15.87 -3.09
N PRO A 405 -9.32 14.70 -3.20
CA PRO A 405 -9.68 13.53 -2.39
C PRO A 405 -9.74 13.88 -0.89
N LEU A 406 -10.68 13.27 -0.16
CA LEU A 406 -10.86 13.50 1.27
C LEU A 406 -9.56 13.33 2.04
N GLU A 407 -8.78 12.31 1.71
CA GLU A 407 -7.53 12.03 2.41
C GLU A 407 -6.49 13.14 2.22
N ILE A 408 -6.47 13.81 1.06
CA ILE A 408 -5.63 14.99 0.84
C ILE A 408 -6.14 16.17 1.67
N ILE A 409 -7.46 16.33 1.77
CA ILE A 409 -8.06 17.37 2.63
C ILE A 409 -7.69 17.13 4.09
N GLU A 410 -7.76 15.88 4.56
CA GLU A 410 -7.36 15.47 5.91
C GLU A 410 -5.88 15.80 6.19
N ASP A 411 -4.97 15.46 5.27
CA ASP A 411 -3.54 15.79 5.38
C ASP A 411 -3.34 17.32 5.51
N LEU A 412 -3.97 18.09 4.63
CA LEU A 412 -3.86 19.54 4.62
C LEU A 412 -4.44 20.20 5.88
N VAL A 413 -5.58 19.73 6.42
CA VAL A 413 -6.12 20.30 7.68
C VAL A 413 -5.26 19.94 8.88
N GLN A 414 -4.71 18.71 8.92
CA GLN A 414 -3.88 18.26 10.04
C GLN A 414 -2.61 19.10 10.15
N GLU A 415 -1.99 19.44 9.02
CA GLU A 415 -0.84 20.35 8.95
C GLU A 415 -1.16 21.76 9.47
N ASN A 416 -2.43 22.17 9.40
CA ASN A 416 -2.91 23.44 9.93
C ASN A 416 -3.44 23.33 11.38
N GLY A 417 -3.18 22.20 12.05
CA GLY A 417 -3.62 21.94 13.42
C GLY A 417 -5.14 21.83 13.55
N MET A 418 -5.80 21.28 12.53
CA MET A 418 -7.25 21.15 12.42
C MET A 418 -7.65 19.70 12.09
N THR A 419 -8.93 19.39 12.21
CA THR A 419 -9.54 18.10 11.82
C THR A 419 -10.69 18.31 10.84
N VAL A 420 -11.13 17.24 10.17
CA VAL A 420 -12.32 17.27 9.29
C VAL A 420 -13.51 16.62 10.01
N ASP A 421 -14.71 17.18 9.86
CA ASP A 421 -15.96 16.47 10.15
C ASP A 421 -16.23 15.41 9.07
N VAL A 422 -15.60 14.25 9.22
CA VAL A 422 -15.72 13.12 8.29
C VAL A 422 -17.15 12.57 8.25
N GLU A 423 -17.88 12.59 9.37
CA GLU A 423 -19.27 12.16 9.39
C GLU A 423 -20.15 13.11 8.57
N GLY A 424 -19.96 14.43 8.71
CA GLY A 424 -20.62 15.43 7.90
C GLY A 424 -20.31 15.28 6.41
N PHE A 425 -19.04 15.04 6.08
CA PHE A 425 -18.63 14.76 4.70
C PHE A 425 -19.38 13.56 4.13
N ASN A 426 -19.44 12.45 4.88
CA ASN A 426 -20.12 11.23 4.47
C ASN A 426 -21.63 11.45 4.30
N ARG A 427 -22.26 12.24 5.17
CA ARG A 427 -23.66 12.65 5.01
C ARG A 427 -23.88 13.43 3.71
N SER A 428 -22.99 14.39 3.39
CA SER A 428 -23.08 15.15 2.14
C SER A 428 -22.87 14.28 0.90
N LEU A 429 -21.93 13.34 0.96
CA LEU A 429 -21.65 12.39 -0.11
C LEU A 429 -22.84 11.46 -0.37
N GLU A 430 -23.46 10.92 0.68
CA GLU A 430 -24.61 10.04 0.52
C GLU A 430 -25.84 10.82 0.00
N ALA A 431 -26.06 12.04 0.49
CA ALA A 431 -27.11 12.91 -0.04
C ALA A 431 -26.89 13.24 -1.53
N GLN A 432 -25.65 13.39 -2.00
CA GLN A 432 -25.35 13.54 -3.42
C GLN A 432 -25.66 12.26 -4.21
N ARG A 433 -25.25 11.09 -3.70
CA ARG A 433 -25.55 9.81 -4.35
C ARG A 433 -27.05 9.57 -4.48
N GLU A 434 -27.83 9.92 -3.47
CA GLU A 434 -29.29 9.85 -3.52
C GLU A 434 -29.86 10.78 -4.59
N ARG A 435 -29.39 12.04 -4.66
CA ARG A 435 -29.79 12.98 -5.73
C ARG A 435 -29.45 12.43 -7.11
N SER A 436 -28.23 11.93 -7.34
CA SER A 436 -27.84 11.34 -8.63
C SER A 436 -28.66 10.10 -9.01
N ARG A 437 -29.07 9.28 -8.03
CA ARG A 437 -29.97 8.14 -8.27
C ARG A 437 -31.38 8.59 -8.65
N GLN A 438 -31.90 9.64 -8.00
CA GLN A 438 -33.20 10.23 -8.32
C GLN A 438 -33.19 10.92 -9.69
N ASP A 439 -32.10 11.61 -10.04
CA ASP A 439 -31.90 12.23 -11.35
C ASP A 439 -31.79 11.19 -12.46
N TYR A 440 -31.08 10.07 -12.22
CA TYR A 440 -31.03 8.94 -13.16
C TYR A 440 -32.40 8.28 -13.34
N HIS A 441 -33.14 8.06 -12.25
CA HIS A 441 -34.49 7.49 -12.31
C HIS A 441 -35.46 8.42 -13.03
N SER A 442 -35.38 9.73 -12.78
CA SER A 442 -36.24 10.72 -13.45
C SER A 442 -35.86 10.94 -14.92
N ALA A 443 -34.57 10.84 -15.28
CA ALA A 443 -34.12 10.83 -16.67
C ALA A 443 -34.64 9.59 -17.41
N LYS A 444 -34.57 8.40 -16.80
CA LYS A 444 -35.09 7.16 -17.37
C LYS A 444 -36.62 7.16 -17.51
N VAL A 445 -37.34 7.70 -16.53
CA VAL A 445 -38.80 7.90 -16.62
C VAL A 445 -39.16 8.92 -17.71
N ARG A 446 -38.37 9.99 -17.90
CA ARG A 446 -38.58 10.93 -19.01
C ARG A 446 -38.33 10.29 -20.38
N GLU A 447 -37.36 9.37 -20.47
CA GLU A 447 -37.07 8.60 -21.68
C GLU A 447 -38.22 7.61 -21.98
N GLU A 448 -38.70 6.87 -20.98
CA GLU A 448 -39.85 5.96 -21.09
C GLU A 448 -41.17 6.70 -21.39
N VAL A 449 -41.38 7.90 -20.85
CA VAL A 449 -42.54 8.75 -21.16
C VAL A 449 -42.43 9.41 -22.54
N ALA A 450 -41.22 9.73 -23.01
CA ALA A 450 -40.99 10.21 -24.37
C ALA A 450 -41.20 9.11 -25.41
N GLU A 451 -40.84 7.86 -25.09
CA GLU A 451 -41.13 6.68 -25.92
C GLU A 451 -42.63 6.30 -25.91
N ALA A 452 -43.32 6.48 -24.78
CA ALA A 452 -44.77 6.26 -24.66
C ALA A 452 -45.62 7.42 -25.22
N GLY A 453 -45.00 8.52 -25.65
CA GLY A 453 -45.63 9.80 -25.94
C GLY A 453 -45.67 10.21 -27.40
N PHE A 454 -45.85 9.30 -28.36
CA PHE A 454 -46.17 9.66 -29.76
C PHE A 454 -47.08 8.63 -30.46
N GLU A 455 -48.29 8.41 -29.94
CA GLU A 455 -49.42 7.88 -30.70
C GLU A 455 -50.50 8.96 -30.88
N GLY A 456 -50.18 10.00 -31.66
CA GLY A 456 -51.12 11.05 -31.99
C GLY A 456 -50.83 11.61 -33.37
N LYS A 457 -51.61 11.20 -34.38
CA LYS A 457 -51.58 11.81 -35.71
C LYS A 457 -51.94 13.29 -35.58
N THR A 458 -50.97 14.18 -35.73
CA THR A 458 -51.22 15.61 -35.91
C THR A 458 -51.69 15.82 -37.35
N PRO A 459 -52.92 16.30 -37.60
CA PRO A 459 -53.31 16.66 -38.95
C PRO A 459 -52.58 17.95 -39.34
N PHE A 460 -51.68 17.82 -40.32
CA PHE A 460 -51.03 18.95 -40.97
C PHE A 460 -52.09 19.80 -41.69
N VAL A 461 -52.40 20.98 -41.16
CA VAL A 461 -53.18 22.01 -41.87
C VAL A 461 -52.20 22.93 -42.59
N GLY A 462 -52.08 22.72 -43.90
CA GLY A 462 -51.18 23.50 -44.76
C GLY A 462 -51.57 24.97 -44.88
N TYR A 463 -50.60 25.79 -45.27
CA TYR A 463 -50.75 27.22 -45.53
C TYR A 463 -51.64 27.47 -46.76
N GLY A 464 -52.88 27.89 -46.54
CA GLY A 464 -53.73 28.46 -47.58
C GLY A 464 -53.37 29.94 -47.80
N TYR A 465 -52.69 30.23 -48.90
CA TYR A 465 -52.61 31.56 -49.51
C TYR A 465 -53.72 31.72 -50.55
N SER A 466 -54.53 32.78 -50.42
CA SER A 466 -55.39 33.41 -51.46
C SER A 466 -56.35 34.38 -50.77
N VAL A 467 -56.52 35.67 -51.08
CA VAL A 467 -55.97 36.65 -52.05
C VAL A 467 -55.93 37.99 -51.33
#